data_AF-A0A2N2C2P3-F1
#
_entry.id   AF-A0A2N2C2P3-F1
#
_cell.length_a   1.000
_cell.length_b   1.000
_cell.length_c   1.000
_cell.angle_alpha   90.00
_cell.angle_beta   90.00
_cell.angle_gamma   90.00
#
_symmetry.space_group_name_H-M   'P 1'
#
loop_
_entity.id
_entity.type
_entity.pdbx_description
1 polymer ?
#
loop_
_entity_poly.entity_id
_entity_poly.type
_entity_poly.pdbx_seq_one_letter_code
_entity_poly.pdbx_strand_id
1 'polypeptide(L)'
;MKKYILTSAILWVILQYGIVLRMRGFYFVIFVSESLNIILLALYIGALFTLFRKNVPNDRTEFNDIIYLVLTSALSVYLFRNIYLRPAIYLSLAATAMLVMLTLTKRSKPIKLNVVERRKLFFFRPTTPEAFRKVMKITLILLTLTIPVTLTIQYFNLGVLPSIEDNPIEKHRNRPDFIVLNIQTLRKLDNAVYETLSIEERIEILQLVEYIEAHLENRPPYKITHRQMAIYHYGQHYYYSGIIILNTYHLEKPYAGIMLYTTLHEGRHITQEYLIQSIDWTTPFAQTSKSLEHARKLKENIENYYNYDLFNDDIVRYRNQYVELDADGFAKETILIYQKYIDNLFEDAGTEPTPGDNP
;
A
#
# COMPACT_ATOMS: atom_id res chain seq x y z
N MET A 1 27.37 15.29 26.90
CA MET A 1 27.16 14.25 25.87
C MET A 1 25.86 13.44 26.09
N LYS A 2 25.61 12.80 27.26
CA LYS A 2 24.36 12.03 27.52
C LYS A 2 23.05 12.84 27.38
N LYS A 3 23.01 14.09 27.88
CA LYS A 3 21.82 14.96 27.73
C LYS A 3 21.48 15.24 26.26
N TYR A 4 22.47 15.42 25.40
CA TYR A 4 22.27 15.77 23.98
C TYR A 4 21.79 14.59 23.11
N ILE A 5 22.23 13.36 23.42
CA ILE A 5 21.73 12.15 22.76
C ILE A 5 20.24 11.97 23.08
N LEU A 6 19.85 12.22 24.33
CA LEU A 6 18.45 12.15 24.75
C LEU A 6 17.61 13.24 24.08
N THR A 7 18.11 14.49 24.02
CA THR A 7 17.40 15.59 23.33
C THR A 7 17.27 15.33 21.82
N SER A 8 18.31 14.81 21.17
CA SER A 8 18.27 14.43 19.75
C SER A 8 17.31 13.27 19.48
N ALA A 9 17.27 12.26 20.36
CA ALA A 9 16.33 11.16 20.26
C ALA A 9 14.87 11.61 20.48
N ILE A 10 14.63 12.51 21.45
CA ILE A 10 13.29 13.08 21.71
C ILE A 10 12.84 13.94 20.52
N LEU A 11 13.72 14.78 19.96
CA LEU A 11 13.43 15.54 18.75
C LEU A 11 13.14 14.62 17.56
N TRP A 12 13.88 13.52 17.41
CA TRP A 12 13.62 12.49 16.40
C TRP A 12 12.26 11.83 16.57
N VAL A 13 11.87 11.46 17.79
CA VAL A 13 10.56 10.88 18.09
C VAL A 13 9.44 11.88 17.82
N ILE A 14 9.58 13.15 18.23
CA ILE A 14 8.60 14.20 17.95
C ILE A 14 8.47 14.46 16.44
N LEU A 15 9.57 14.45 15.70
CA LEU A 15 9.57 14.66 14.25
C LEU A 15 8.93 13.49 13.50
N GLN A 16 9.28 12.26 13.87
CA GLN A 16 8.69 11.05 13.30
C GLN A 16 7.21 10.94 13.65
N TYR A 17 6.82 11.26 14.88
CA TYR A 17 5.43 11.31 15.29
C TYR A 17 4.68 12.45 14.58
N GLY A 18 5.34 13.58 14.32
CA GLY A 18 4.79 14.69 13.52
C GLY A 18 4.60 14.34 12.03
N ILE A 19 5.52 13.57 11.43
CA ILE A 19 5.41 13.04 10.07
C ILE A 19 4.27 12.02 10.00
N VAL A 20 4.19 11.10 10.97
CA VAL A 20 3.11 10.10 11.07
C VAL A 20 1.74 10.75 11.33
N LEU A 21 1.67 11.77 12.19
CA LEU A 21 0.44 12.55 12.43
C LEU A 21 0.03 13.37 11.20
N ARG A 22 1.00 13.91 10.41
CA ARG A 22 0.72 14.55 9.11
C ARG A 22 0.17 13.55 8.10
N MET A 23 0.72 12.34 8.03
CA MET A 23 0.19 11.29 7.15
C MET A 23 -1.16 10.75 7.61
N ARG A 24 -1.52 10.90 8.90
CA ARG A 24 -2.84 10.53 9.46
C ARG A 24 -3.95 11.58 9.25
N GLY A 25 -3.63 12.84 9.00
CA GLY A 25 -4.63 13.93 9.01
C GLY A 25 -4.56 14.95 7.86
N PHE A 26 -3.65 14.81 6.90
CA PHE A 26 -3.35 15.86 5.92
C PHE A 26 -3.10 15.32 4.49
N TYR A 27 -3.98 14.44 4.01
CA TYR A 27 -4.25 14.36 2.56
C TYR A 27 -5.40 15.28 2.13
N PHE A 28 -5.97 16.03 3.07
CA PHE A 28 -6.72 17.26 2.81
C PHE A 28 -5.74 18.44 2.94
N VAL A 29 -5.58 19.20 1.85
CA VAL A 29 -4.97 20.54 1.85
C VAL A 29 -3.45 20.59 2.07
N ILE A 30 -2.70 20.35 1.00
CA ILE A 30 -1.74 21.29 0.38
C ILE A 30 -0.89 20.45 -0.57
N PHE A 31 -1.02 20.72 -1.87
CA PHE A 31 0.02 20.51 -2.86
C PHE A 31 1.25 21.30 -2.38
N VAL A 32 2.04 20.69 -1.50
CA VAL A 32 3.25 21.31 -1.00
C VAL A 32 4.23 21.13 -2.14
N SER A 33 4.46 22.19 -2.91
CA SER A 33 5.36 22.19 -4.06
C SER A 33 6.69 21.52 -3.70
N GLU A 34 7.30 20.80 -4.65
CA GLU A 34 8.63 20.19 -4.49
C GLU A 34 9.62 21.15 -3.81
N SER A 35 9.45 22.45 -4.04
CA SER A 35 10.16 23.56 -3.42
C SER A 35 10.10 23.57 -1.88
N LEU A 36 8.96 23.31 -1.22
CA LEU A 36 8.90 23.35 0.25
C LEU A 36 9.60 22.13 0.88
N ASN A 37 9.54 20.96 0.23
CA ASN A 37 10.27 19.78 0.68
C ASN A 37 11.79 19.97 0.51
N ILE A 38 12.20 20.63 -0.59
CA ILE A 38 13.59 21.05 -0.79
C ILE A 38 13.99 22.11 0.25
N ILE A 39 13.11 23.07 0.58
CA ILE A 39 13.36 24.08 1.61
C ILE A 39 13.47 23.44 3.00
N LEU A 40 12.62 22.48 3.35
CA LEU A 40 12.68 21.77 4.63
C LEU A 40 13.92 20.88 4.73
N LEU A 41 14.32 20.22 3.64
CA LEU A 41 15.58 19.48 3.57
C LEU A 41 16.80 20.41 3.67
N ALA A 42 16.76 21.56 3.02
CA ALA A 42 17.81 22.58 3.10
C ALA A 42 17.91 23.19 4.51
N LEU A 43 16.78 23.46 5.16
CA LEU A 43 16.71 23.92 6.54
C LEU A 43 17.19 22.84 7.52
N TYR A 44 16.90 21.56 7.26
CA TYR A 44 17.41 20.42 8.02
C TYR A 44 18.93 20.26 7.88
N ILE A 45 19.46 20.32 6.66
CA ILE A 45 20.90 20.29 6.38
C ILE A 45 21.58 21.51 7.03
N GLY A 46 20.97 22.70 6.94
CA GLY A 46 21.45 23.93 7.56
C GLY A 46 21.44 23.89 9.09
N ALA A 47 20.40 23.30 9.70
CA ALA A 47 20.28 23.09 11.14
C ALA A 47 21.32 22.07 11.65
N LEU A 48 21.55 20.98 10.92
CA LEU A 48 22.63 20.04 11.20
C LEU A 48 24.00 20.75 11.07
N PHE A 49 24.23 21.50 9.99
CA PHE A 49 25.49 22.22 9.80
C PHE A 49 25.76 23.22 10.93
N THR A 50 24.73 23.94 11.41
CA THR A 50 24.87 24.94 12.49
C THR A 50 25.01 24.33 13.88
N LEU A 51 24.30 23.24 14.19
CA LEU A 51 24.45 22.49 15.44
C LEU A 51 25.84 21.86 15.57
N PHE A 52 26.45 21.44 14.45
CA PHE A 52 27.74 20.75 14.47
C PHE A 52 28.93 21.69 14.22
N ARG A 53 28.80 22.80 13.47
CA ARG A 53 29.87 23.79 13.25
C ARG A 53 30.43 24.40 14.54
N LYS A 54 29.63 24.53 15.59
CA LYS A 54 30.07 25.12 16.86
C LYS A 54 30.97 24.19 17.69
N ASN A 55 31.10 22.91 17.31
CA ASN A 55 31.83 21.88 18.07
C ASN A 55 32.64 20.94 17.17
N VAL A 56 33.12 21.38 16.00
CA VAL A 56 34.08 20.58 15.21
C VAL A 56 35.48 20.85 15.76
N PRO A 57 36.08 19.96 16.58
CA PRO A 57 37.53 19.99 16.79
C PRO A 57 38.20 19.77 15.42
N ASN A 58 39.37 20.35 15.22
CA ASN A 58 40.08 20.49 13.94
C ASN A 58 40.54 19.16 13.29
N ASP A 59 39.96 18.03 13.69
CA ASP A 59 40.34 16.69 13.29
C ASP A 59 39.50 16.23 12.10
N ARG A 60 40.17 16.06 10.96
CA ARG A 60 39.57 15.80 9.63
C ARG A 60 38.70 14.55 9.57
N THR A 61 38.86 13.61 10.51
CA THR A 61 38.13 12.34 10.53
C THR A 61 36.67 12.48 10.95
N GLU A 62 36.34 13.36 11.90
CA GLU A 62 34.96 13.52 12.37
C GLU A 62 34.09 14.27 11.35
N PHE A 63 34.68 15.17 10.58
CA PHE A 63 34.00 15.89 9.50
C PHE A 63 33.61 14.95 8.35
N ASN A 64 34.48 14.00 8.01
CA ASN A 64 34.19 13.00 6.98
C ASN A 64 33.02 12.10 7.39
N ASP A 65 32.97 11.65 8.65
CA ASP A 65 31.88 10.79 9.15
C ASP A 65 30.50 11.47 9.06
N ILE A 66 30.45 12.79 9.25
CA ILE A 66 29.22 13.59 9.14
C ILE A 66 28.80 13.72 7.66
N ILE A 67 29.74 14.01 6.77
CA ILE A 67 29.48 14.03 5.32
C ILE A 67 28.96 12.67 4.86
N TYR A 68 29.56 11.57 5.32
CA TYR A 68 29.11 10.23 5.00
C TYR A 68 27.66 10.00 5.45
N LEU A 69 27.32 10.33 6.69
CA LEU A 69 25.95 10.16 7.20
C LEU A 69 24.91 10.96 6.40
N VAL A 70 25.24 12.21 6.06
CA VAL A 70 24.35 13.10 5.27
C VAL A 70 24.18 12.57 3.86
N LEU A 71 25.28 12.19 3.18
CA LEU A 71 25.23 11.63 1.83
C LEU A 71 24.53 10.28 1.77
N THR A 72 24.75 9.38 2.74
CA THR A 72 24.05 8.09 2.78
C THR A 72 22.57 8.26 3.07
N SER A 73 22.20 9.22 3.92
CA SER A 73 20.79 9.53 4.20
C SER A 73 20.11 10.12 2.97
N ALA A 74 20.75 11.07 2.30
CA ALA A 74 20.26 11.65 1.05
C ALA A 74 20.14 10.61 -0.08
N LEU A 75 21.12 9.72 -0.21
CA LEU A 75 21.10 8.62 -1.17
C LEU A 75 20.00 7.60 -0.85
N SER A 76 19.78 7.25 0.43
CA SER A 76 18.68 6.35 0.81
C SER A 76 17.30 6.95 0.50
N VAL A 77 17.12 8.27 0.70
CA VAL A 77 15.88 8.98 0.34
C VAL A 77 15.73 9.06 -1.19
N TYR A 78 16.82 9.28 -1.93
CA TYR A 78 16.82 9.28 -3.39
C TYR A 78 16.50 7.89 -3.99
N LEU A 79 17.09 6.83 -3.44
CA LEU A 79 16.82 5.45 -3.85
C LEU A 79 15.40 5.01 -3.47
N PHE A 80 14.90 5.45 -2.32
CA PHE A 80 13.49 5.29 -1.92
C PHE A 80 12.52 5.94 -2.93
N ARG A 81 12.92 7.07 -3.55
CA ARG A 81 12.11 7.76 -4.57
C ARG A 81 12.07 7.04 -5.91
N ASN A 82 13.16 6.39 -6.35
CA ASN A 82 13.32 6.08 -7.78
C ASN A 82 13.29 4.59 -8.19
N ILE A 83 13.71 3.61 -7.38
CA ILE A 83 13.86 2.23 -7.90
C ILE A 83 13.60 1.17 -6.82
N TYR A 84 12.65 0.27 -7.12
CA TYR A 84 12.34 -1.02 -6.49
C TYR A 84 13.08 -1.35 -5.17
N LEU A 85 12.31 -1.37 -4.08
CA LEU A 85 12.76 -1.47 -2.69
C LEU A 85 13.72 -2.64 -2.38
N ARG A 86 13.62 -3.78 -3.06
CA ARG A 86 14.28 -5.01 -2.60
C ARG A 86 15.79 -5.07 -2.89
N PRO A 87 16.28 -4.83 -4.12
CA PRO A 87 17.71 -4.94 -4.42
C PRO A 87 18.56 -3.87 -3.71
N ALA A 88 18.04 -2.65 -3.56
CA ALA A 88 18.75 -1.56 -2.88
C ALA A 88 18.93 -1.82 -1.38
N ILE A 89 17.95 -2.46 -0.73
CA ILE A 89 18.06 -2.89 0.67
C ILE A 89 19.12 -3.98 0.83
N TYR A 90 19.15 -5.00 -0.05
CA TYR A 90 20.17 -6.05 0.03
C TYR A 90 21.57 -5.52 -0.26
N LEU A 91 21.72 -4.61 -1.23
CA LEU A 91 22.99 -3.97 -1.54
C LEU A 91 23.51 -3.06 -0.41
N SER A 92 22.63 -2.29 0.23
CA SER A 92 23.02 -1.44 1.37
C SER A 92 23.39 -2.25 2.62
N LEU A 93 22.65 -3.34 2.92
CA LEU A 93 23.00 -4.27 4.00
C LEU A 93 24.30 -5.00 3.71
N ALA A 94 24.51 -5.48 2.48
CA ALA A 94 25.75 -6.15 2.07
C ALA A 94 26.95 -5.19 2.11
N ALA A 95 26.81 -3.96 1.62
CA ALA A 95 27.85 -2.94 1.68
C ALA A 95 28.20 -2.58 3.13
N THR A 96 27.20 -2.44 4.00
CA THR A 96 27.39 -2.17 5.44
C THR A 96 28.10 -3.33 6.13
N ALA A 97 27.69 -4.58 5.87
CA ALA A 97 28.33 -5.77 6.41
C ALA A 97 29.78 -5.91 5.92
N MET A 98 30.04 -5.63 4.64
CA MET A 98 31.37 -5.65 4.05
C MET A 98 32.28 -4.57 4.66
N LEU A 99 31.78 -3.36 4.88
CA LEU A 99 32.49 -2.27 5.58
C LEU A 99 32.79 -2.61 7.05
N VAL A 100 31.86 -3.26 7.75
CA VAL A 100 32.08 -3.78 9.11
C VAL A 100 33.18 -4.85 9.10
N MET A 101 33.13 -5.80 8.17
CA MET A 101 34.16 -6.84 8.06
C MET A 101 35.54 -6.26 7.71
N LEU A 102 35.61 -5.26 6.83
CA LEU A 102 36.86 -4.57 6.47
C LEU A 102 37.44 -3.74 7.62
N THR A 103 36.59 -3.12 8.44
CA THR A 103 37.04 -2.36 9.63
C THR A 103 37.48 -3.26 10.78
N LEU A 104 36.89 -4.46 10.90
CA LEU A 104 37.32 -5.48 11.85
C LEU A 104 38.65 -6.14 11.42
N THR A 105 38.82 -6.44 10.13
CA THR A 105 40.03 -7.08 9.60
C THR A 105 41.23 -6.13 9.50
N LYS A 106 41.04 -4.82 9.23
CA LYS A 106 42.15 -3.84 9.25
C LYS A 106 42.73 -3.56 10.65
N ARG A 107 42.08 -4.01 11.73
CA ARG A 107 42.55 -3.79 13.12
C ARG A 107 43.14 -5.03 13.79
N SER A 108 43.05 -6.22 13.19
CA SER A 108 43.73 -7.40 13.73
C SER A 108 45.18 -7.47 13.28
N LYS A 109 46.10 -6.85 14.06
CA LYS A 109 47.48 -7.36 14.07
C LYS A 109 47.44 -8.80 14.61
N PRO A 110 48.22 -9.75 14.08
CA PRO A 110 48.23 -11.12 14.58
C PRO A 110 48.82 -11.12 15.99
N ILE A 111 47.95 -11.21 17.01
CA ILE A 111 48.37 -11.34 18.40
C ILE A 111 48.62 -12.84 18.65
N LYS A 112 49.88 -13.21 18.91
CA LYS A 112 50.22 -14.56 19.41
C LYS A 112 49.74 -14.66 20.87
N LEU A 113 48.50 -15.11 21.08
CA LEU A 113 47.91 -15.30 22.41
C LEU A 113 48.16 -16.72 22.94
N ASN A 114 48.54 -16.79 24.21
CA ASN A 114 48.81 -18.04 24.92
C ASN A 114 47.50 -18.77 25.29
N VAL A 115 47.55 -20.10 25.48
CA VAL A 115 46.37 -21.00 25.56
C VAL A 115 45.36 -20.61 26.65
N VAL A 116 45.81 -19.97 27.73
CA VAL A 116 44.98 -19.53 28.86
C VAL A 116 44.13 -18.30 28.50
N GLU A 117 44.58 -17.43 27.59
CA GLU A 117 43.83 -16.23 27.17
C GLU A 117 42.74 -16.55 26.14
N ARG A 118 42.88 -17.65 25.38
CA ARG A 118 41.81 -18.13 24.48
C ARG A 118 40.54 -18.54 25.22
N ARG A 119 40.62 -18.96 26.49
CA ARG A 119 39.43 -19.33 27.28
C ARG A 119 38.59 -18.13 27.74
N LYS A 120 39.09 -16.89 27.62
CA LYS A 120 38.32 -15.67 27.93
C LYS A 120 37.54 -15.11 26.72
N LEU A 121 37.72 -15.69 25.53
CA LEU A 121 37.02 -15.26 24.31
C LEU A 121 35.51 -15.60 24.28
N PHE A 122 34.98 -16.32 25.27
CA PHE A 122 33.59 -16.79 25.26
C PHE A 122 32.56 -15.83 25.89
N PHE A 123 32.95 -14.63 26.31
CA PHE A 123 32.00 -13.60 26.72
C PHE A 123 32.28 -12.31 25.96
N PHE A 124 31.49 -12.03 24.92
CA PHE A 124 31.38 -10.74 24.25
C PHE A 124 30.84 -9.67 25.22
N ARG A 125 31.62 -9.29 26.23
CA ARG A 125 31.49 -7.99 26.89
C ARG A 125 32.34 -7.02 26.10
N PRO A 126 31.80 -5.90 25.59
CA PRO A 126 32.64 -4.85 25.02
C PRO A 126 33.56 -4.35 26.13
N THR A 127 34.85 -4.70 26.04
CA THR A 127 35.83 -4.49 27.11
C THR A 127 36.26 -3.03 27.26
N THR A 128 35.88 -2.17 26.31
CA THR A 128 36.16 -0.73 26.38
C THR A 128 34.90 0.11 26.11
N PRO A 129 34.78 1.28 26.77
CA PRO A 129 33.70 2.24 26.49
C PRO A 129 33.63 2.67 25.02
N GLU A 130 34.72 2.54 24.26
CA GLU A 130 34.78 2.83 22.83
C GLU A 130 34.17 1.71 21.98
N ALA A 131 34.44 0.45 22.30
CA ALA A 131 33.83 -0.68 21.61
C ALA A 131 32.31 -0.70 21.83
N PHE A 132 31.86 -0.42 23.06
CA PHE A 132 30.42 -0.29 23.37
C PHE A 132 29.78 0.85 22.56
N ARG A 133 30.42 2.03 22.50
CA ARG A 133 29.95 3.17 21.70
C ARG A 133 29.85 2.83 20.21
N LYS A 134 30.78 2.05 19.66
CA LYS A 134 30.75 1.62 18.25
C LYS A 134 29.61 0.65 17.96
N VAL A 135 29.43 -0.37 18.81
CA VAL A 135 28.31 -1.32 18.66
C VAL A 135 26.98 -0.58 18.76
N MET A 136 26.82 0.29 19.76
CA MET A 136 25.60 1.10 19.89
C MET A 136 25.34 2.01 18.69
N LYS A 137 26.37 2.63 18.09
CA LYS A 137 26.21 3.44 16.87
C LYS A 137 25.72 2.59 15.69
N ILE A 138 26.31 1.42 15.47
CA ILE A 138 25.92 0.51 14.38
C ILE A 138 24.48 0.00 14.60
N THR A 139 24.14 -0.43 15.83
CA THR A 139 22.78 -0.87 16.16
C THR A 139 21.77 0.25 15.98
N LEU A 140 22.10 1.48 16.37
CA LEU A 140 21.21 2.63 16.19
C LEU A 140 21.00 2.94 14.70
N ILE A 141 22.06 2.92 13.89
CA ILE A 141 21.98 3.10 12.43
C ILE A 141 21.10 2.02 11.80
N LEU A 142 21.31 0.75 12.16
CA LEU A 142 20.50 -0.37 11.68
C LEU A 142 19.03 -0.20 12.06
N LEU A 143 18.74 0.11 13.33
CA LEU A 143 17.37 0.36 13.79
C LEU A 143 16.71 1.54 13.06
N THR A 144 17.43 2.63 12.81
CA THR A 144 16.90 3.79 12.07
C THR A 144 16.66 3.51 10.60
N LEU A 145 17.34 2.52 10.01
CA LEU A 145 17.09 2.10 8.62
C LEU A 145 15.99 1.05 8.55
N THR A 146 15.96 0.07 9.46
CA THR A 146 15.02 -1.04 9.40
C THR A 146 13.63 -0.66 9.91
N ILE A 147 13.51 0.08 11.01
CA ILE A 147 12.20 0.38 11.62
C ILE A 147 11.30 1.19 10.68
N PRO A 148 11.74 2.30 10.06
CA PRO A 148 10.88 3.07 9.16
C PRO A 148 10.49 2.28 7.92
N VAL A 149 11.36 1.43 7.37
CA VAL A 149 11.07 0.59 6.21
C VAL A 149 10.03 -0.47 6.57
N THR A 150 10.20 -1.15 7.70
CA THR A 150 9.26 -2.19 8.15
C THR A 150 7.91 -1.60 8.51
N LEU A 151 7.90 -0.45 9.20
CA LEU A 151 6.67 0.29 9.51
C LEU A 151 6.01 0.84 8.26
N THR A 152 6.76 1.32 7.26
CA THR A 152 6.21 1.78 5.98
C THR A 152 5.55 0.62 5.22
N ILE A 153 6.21 -0.54 5.15
CA ILE A 153 5.64 -1.74 4.51
C ILE A 153 4.36 -2.20 5.23
N GLN A 154 4.38 -2.28 6.55
CA GLN A 154 3.23 -2.70 7.36
C GLN A 154 2.09 -1.66 7.37
N TYR A 155 2.41 -0.38 7.43
CA TYR A 155 1.43 0.70 7.62
C TYR A 155 0.77 1.12 6.30
N PHE A 156 1.52 1.17 5.20
CA PHE A 156 0.93 1.43 3.88
C PHE A 156 0.36 0.18 3.23
N ASN A 157 0.54 -0.98 3.87
CA ASN A 157 0.24 -2.26 3.25
C ASN A 157 0.82 -2.27 1.83
N LEU A 158 2.08 -1.80 1.67
CA LEU A 158 2.87 -1.96 0.45
C LEU A 158 3.24 -3.45 0.35
N GLY A 159 2.21 -4.27 0.34
CA GLY A 159 2.24 -5.68 0.10
C GLY A 159 2.62 -5.89 -1.35
N VAL A 160 3.00 -7.13 -1.63
CA VAL A 160 3.01 -7.61 -3.00
C VAL A 160 1.64 -7.28 -3.59
N LEU A 161 1.60 -6.47 -4.65
CA LEU A 161 0.36 -6.22 -5.37
C LEU A 161 -0.27 -7.57 -5.70
N PRO A 162 -1.59 -7.74 -5.52
CA PRO A 162 -2.23 -9.00 -5.83
C PRO A 162 -1.93 -9.37 -7.28
N SER A 163 -1.73 -10.66 -7.52
CA SER A 163 -1.57 -11.24 -8.86
C SER A 163 -2.89 -11.88 -9.31
N ILE A 164 -3.04 -12.09 -10.61
CA ILE A 164 -4.20 -12.82 -11.16
C ILE A 164 -4.25 -14.24 -10.57
N GLU A 165 -3.09 -14.84 -10.30
CA GLU A 165 -2.94 -16.16 -9.69
C GLU A 165 -3.40 -16.23 -8.24
N ASP A 166 -3.57 -15.10 -7.54
CA ASP A 166 -4.05 -15.06 -6.16
C ASP A 166 -5.59 -15.25 -6.08
N ASN A 167 -6.28 -15.27 -7.21
CA ASN A 167 -7.73 -15.49 -7.25
C ASN A 167 -8.06 -16.97 -6.98
N PRO A 168 -8.87 -17.28 -5.93
CA PRO A 168 -9.22 -18.66 -5.60
C PRO A 168 -10.20 -19.30 -6.59
N ILE A 169 -10.76 -18.53 -7.53
CA ILE A 169 -11.77 -18.99 -8.48
C ILE A 169 -11.14 -19.72 -9.67
N GLU A 170 -11.75 -20.85 -10.06
CA GLU A 170 -11.33 -21.66 -11.21
C GLU A 170 -11.38 -20.88 -12.53
N LYS A 171 -10.38 -21.12 -13.40
CA LYS A 171 -10.33 -20.47 -14.71
C LYS A 171 -11.35 -21.07 -15.70
N HIS A 172 -11.80 -20.26 -16.66
CA HIS A 172 -12.60 -20.66 -17.84
C HIS A 172 -14.11 -20.86 -17.65
N ARG A 173 -14.74 -20.18 -16.67
CA ARG A 173 -16.21 -20.13 -16.56
C ARG A 173 -16.75 -18.74 -16.86
N ASN A 174 -18.00 -18.67 -17.30
CA ASN A 174 -18.69 -17.40 -17.50
C ASN A 174 -19.38 -16.93 -16.18
N ARG A 175 -19.90 -15.70 -16.16
CA ARG A 175 -20.55 -15.12 -14.97
C ARG A 175 -21.73 -15.98 -14.46
N PRO A 176 -22.72 -16.38 -15.29
CA PRO A 176 -23.78 -17.31 -14.88
C PRO A 176 -23.28 -18.57 -14.16
N ASP A 177 -22.27 -19.24 -14.71
CA ASP A 177 -21.75 -20.48 -14.15
C ASP A 177 -21.15 -20.28 -12.75
N PHE A 178 -20.43 -19.17 -12.53
CA PHE A 178 -19.91 -18.84 -11.20
C PHE A 178 -21.01 -18.51 -10.21
N ILE A 179 -22.05 -17.78 -10.65
CA ILE A 179 -23.18 -17.44 -9.79
C ILE A 179 -23.90 -18.71 -9.35
N VAL A 180 -24.19 -19.62 -10.29
CA VAL A 180 -24.86 -20.90 -9.99
C VAL A 180 -24.00 -21.76 -9.05
N LEU A 181 -22.71 -21.87 -9.31
CA LEU A 181 -21.78 -22.65 -8.47
C LEU A 181 -21.74 -22.13 -7.03
N ASN A 182 -21.80 -20.81 -6.85
CA ASN A 182 -21.68 -20.17 -5.55
C ASN A 182 -23.03 -19.68 -4.99
N ILE A 183 -24.15 -20.15 -5.53
CA ILE A 183 -25.47 -19.59 -5.26
C ILE A 183 -25.85 -19.67 -3.77
N GLN A 184 -25.41 -20.71 -3.06
CA GLN A 184 -25.67 -20.86 -1.63
C GLN A 184 -25.06 -19.71 -0.81
N THR A 185 -23.88 -19.24 -1.20
CA THR A 185 -23.24 -18.08 -0.58
C THR A 185 -23.88 -16.77 -1.08
N LEU A 186 -24.13 -16.66 -2.38
CA LEU A 186 -24.66 -15.42 -2.98
C LEU A 186 -26.11 -15.13 -2.59
N ARG A 187 -26.93 -16.15 -2.27
CA ARG A 187 -28.28 -15.98 -1.69
C ARG A 187 -28.29 -15.20 -0.39
N LYS A 188 -27.17 -15.15 0.33
CA LYS A 188 -27.02 -14.32 1.53
C LYS A 188 -27.03 -12.81 1.25
N LEU A 189 -27.01 -12.41 -0.03
CA LEU A 189 -27.27 -11.03 -0.48
C LEU A 189 -28.76 -10.69 -0.56
N ASP A 190 -29.67 -11.63 -0.31
CA ASP A 190 -31.07 -11.29 -0.03
C ASP A 190 -31.17 -10.44 1.24
N ASN A 191 -31.95 -9.36 1.23
CA ASN A 191 -31.99 -8.40 2.34
C ASN A 191 -32.41 -9.04 3.67
N ALA A 192 -33.35 -10.01 3.65
CA ALA A 192 -33.83 -10.65 4.87
C ALA A 192 -32.76 -11.55 5.49
N VAL A 193 -31.98 -12.25 4.66
CA VAL A 193 -30.83 -13.03 5.14
C VAL A 193 -29.70 -12.10 5.58
N TYR A 194 -29.37 -11.10 4.76
CA TYR A 194 -28.27 -10.17 4.96
C TYR A 194 -28.35 -9.42 6.30
N GLU A 195 -29.55 -9.02 6.71
CA GLU A 195 -29.78 -8.34 8.00
C GLU A 195 -29.31 -9.17 9.20
N THR A 196 -29.38 -10.50 9.11
CA THR A 196 -29.00 -11.41 10.20
C THR A 196 -27.50 -11.70 10.28
N LEU A 197 -26.74 -11.34 9.25
CA LEU A 197 -25.32 -11.65 9.14
C LEU A 197 -24.45 -10.68 9.94
N SER A 198 -23.35 -11.19 10.47
CA SER A 198 -22.24 -10.39 10.98
C SER A 198 -21.57 -9.56 9.87
N ILE A 199 -20.82 -8.51 10.25
CA ILE A 199 -20.07 -7.68 9.29
C ILE A 199 -19.06 -8.54 8.52
N GLU A 200 -18.41 -9.48 9.21
CA GLU A 200 -17.44 -10.40 8.64
C GLU A 200 -18.07 -11.28 7.56
N GLU A 201 -19.23 -11.88 7.84
CA GLU A 201 -19.97 -12.67 6.85
C GLU A 201 -20.41 -11.83 5.64
N ARG A 202 -20.85 -10.58 5.86
CA ARG A 202 -21.20 -9.66 4.77
C ARG A 202 -19.98 -9.37 3.89
N ILE A 203 -18.82 -9.15 4.49
CA ILE A 203 -17.56 -8.95 3.76
C ILE A 203 -17.15 -10.20 3.00
N GLU A 204 -17.28 -11.40 3.57
CA GLU A 204 -16.95 -12.65 2.89
C GLU A 204 -17.77 -12.86 1.62
N ILE A 205 -19.07 -12.54 1.67
CA ILE A 205 -19.95 -12.66 0.49
C ILE A 205 -19.57 -11.63 -0.58
N LEU A 206 -19.31 -10.38 -0.18
CA LEU A 206 -18.87 -9.34 -1.12
C LEU A 206 -17.49 -9.64 -1.69
N GLN A 207 -16.61 -10.26 -0.90
CA GLN A 207 -15.27 -10.68 -1.33
C GLN A 207 -15.37 -11.76 -2.41
N LEU A 208 -16.34 -12.68 -2.30
CA LEU A 208 -16.63 -13.64 -3.35
C LEU A 208 -17.08 -12.95 -4.65
N VAL A 209 -17.94 -11.93 -4.56
CA VAL A 209 -18.35 -11.14 -5.75
C VAL A 209 -17.11 -10.51 -6.41
N GLU A 210 -16.24 -9.90 -5.62
CA GLU A 210 -14.99 -9.32 -6.11
C GLU A 210 -14.08 -10.37 -6.75
N TYR A 211 -14.00 -11.60 -6.20
CA TYR A 211 -13.26 -12.68 -6.85
C TYR A 211 -13.85 -13.04 -8.22
N ILE A 212 -15.18 -13.14 -8.33
CA ILE A 212 -15.86 -13.47 -9.59
C ILE A 212 -15.59 -12.38 -10.62
N GLU A 213 -15.83 -11.12 -10.27
CA GLU A 213 -15.70 -10.02 -11.22
C GLU A 213 -14.25 -9.73 -11.59
N ALA A 214 -13.31 -9.81 -10.64
CA ALA A 214 -11.89 -9.69 -10.94
C ALA A 214 -11.42 -10.76 -11.95
N HIS A 215 -11.91 -12.00 -11.79
CA HIS A 215 -11.61 -13.08 -12.72
C HIS A 215 -12.13 -12.77 -14.13
N LEU A 216 -13.40 -12.37 -14.25
CA LEU A 216 -14.04 -12.08 -15.54
C LEU A 216 -13.40 -10.88 -16.25
N GLU A 217 -12.94 -9.89 -15.49
CA GLU A 217 -12.25 -8.69 -16.00
C GLU A 217 -10.74 -8.92 -16.20
N ASN A 218 -10.23 -10.14 -15.97
CA ASN A 218 -8.82 -10.52 -16.10
C ASN A 218 -7.85 -9.63 -15.32
N ARG A 219 -8.23 -9.29 -14.08
CA ARG A 219 -7.40 -8.51 -13.16
C ARG A 219 -7.18 -9.24 -11.84
N PRO A 220 -6.15 -8.87 -11.08
CA PRO A 220 -6.00 -9.36 -9.72
C PRO A 220 -7.20 -8.99 -8.84
N PRO A 221 -7.65 -9.90 -7.95
CA PRO A 221 -8.70 -9.60 -6.99
C PRO A 221 -8.16 -8.74 -5.86
N TYR A 222 -8.97 -7.79 -5.40
CA TYR A 222 -8.63 -6.91 -4.30
C TYR A 222 -9.27 -7.41 -3.01
N LYS A 223 -8.59 -7.19 -1.90
CA LYS A 223 -9.12 -7.54 -0.58
C LYS A 223 -10.16 -6.50 -0.16
N ILE A 224 -11.34 -6.96 0.22
CA ILE A 224 -12.38 -6.13 0.82
C ILE A 224 -12.15 -6.03 2.33
N THR A 225 -12.22 -4.82 2.84
CA THR A 225 -12.21 -4.49 4.27
C THR A 225 -13.22 -3.38 4.53
N HIS A 226 -13.39 -3.00 5.80
CA HIS A 226 -14.26 -1.90 6.17
C HIS A 226 -13.57 -0.91 7.11
N ARG A 227 -14.06 0.34 7.12
CA ARG A 227 -13.75 1.34 8.14
C ARG A 227 -14.90 2.32 8.30
N GLN A 228 -14.91 3.07 9.40
CA GLN A 228 -15.86 4.17 9.56
C GLN A 228 -15.51 5.31 8.60
N MET A 229 -16.47 5.73 7.78
CA MET A 229 -16.33 6.86 6.84
C MET A 229 -17.51 7.81 7.00
N ALA A 230 -17.45 8.98 6.34
CA ALA A 230 -18.58 9.91 6.33
C ALA A 230 -19.84 9.23 5.76
N ILE A 231 -21.03 9.58 6.27
CA ILE A 231 -22.30 8.90 5.94
C ILE A 231 -22.61 8.96 4.44
N TYR A 232 -22.16 9.99 3.71
CA TYR A 232 -22.36 10.11 2.27
C TYR A 232 -21.34 9.33 1.42
N HIS A 233 -20.32 8.74 2.05
CA HIS A 233 -19.26 7.98 1.39
C HIS A 233 -19.52 6.48 1.59
N TYR A 234 -19.76 5.74 0.51
CA TYR A 234 -20.16 4.32 0.57
C TYR A 234 -18.98 3.36 0.58
N GLY A 235 -17.95 3.66 -0.20
CA GLY A 235 -16.72 2.90 -0.27
C GLY A 235 -15.70 3.64 -1.11
N GLN A 236 -14.50 3.09 -1.18
CA GLN A 236 -13.38 3.59 -1.96
C GLN A 236 -12.40 2.45 -2.21
N HIS A 237 -11.67 2.48 -3.31
CA HIS A 237 -10.56 1.58 -3.57
C HIS A 237 -9.19 2.27 -3.37
N TYR A 238 -8.16 1.46 -3.13
CA TYR A 238 -6.77 1.90 -3.14
C TYR A 238 -5.96 0.98 -4.03
N TYR A 239 -5.71 1.44 -5.25
CA TYR A 239 -4.99 0.67 -6.28
C TYR A 239 -3.67 0.08 -5.77
N TYR A 240 -2.76 0.94 -5.30
CA TYR A 240 -1.42 0.50 -4.88
C TYR A 240 -1.39 -0.37 -3.61
N SER A 241 -2.49 -0.43 -2.87
CA SER A 241 -2.61 -1.26 -1.67
C SER A 241 -3.41 -2.54 -1.92
N GLY A 242 -4.02 -2.73 -3.10
CA GLY A 242 -4.78 -3.94 -3.41
C GLY A 242 -6.04 -4.11 -2.54
N ILE A 243 -6.66 -3.01 -2.11
CA ILE A 243 -7.80 -3.06 -1.18
C ILE A 243 -9.00 -2.24 -1.66
N ILE A 244 -10.20 -2.76 -1.37
CA ILE A 244 -11.46 -2.03 -1.39
C ILE A 244 -11.88 -1.82 0.07
N ILE A 245 -12.21 -0.58 0.44
CA ILE A 245 -12.70 -0.25 1.77
C ILE A 245 -14.15 0.19 1.69
N LEU A 246 -15.04 -0.57 2.32
CA LEU A 246 -16.46 -0.25 2.45
C LEU A 246 -16.73 0.52 3.74
N ASN A 247 -17.74 1.39 3.72
CA ASN A 247 -18.14 2.14 4.91
C ASN A 247 -18.90 1.22 5.89
N THR A 248 -18.39 1.12 7.11
CA THR A 248 -19.01 0.30 8.18
C THR A 248 -20.45 0.71 8.46
N TYR A 249 -20.75 2.02 8.42
CA TYR A 249 -22.11 2.52 8.65
C TYR A 249 -23.14 1.93 7.68
N HIS A 250 -22.77 1.78 6.40
CA HIS A 250 -23.66 1.23 5.37
C HIS A 250 -23.66 -0.28 5.36
N LEU A 251 -22.51 -0.91 5.65
CA LEU A 251 -22.40 -2.35 5.83
C LEU A 251 -23.33 -2.88 6.91
N GLU A 252 -23.56 -2.12 7.99
CA GLU A 252 -24.48 -2.48 9.09
C GLU A 252 -25.96 -2.43 8.69
N LYS A 253 -26.33 -1.74 7.59
CA LYS A 253 -27.72 -1.61 7.16
C LYS A 253 -28.24 -2.88 6.47
N PRO A 254 -29.55 -3.15 6.49
CA PRO A 254 -30.14 -4.35 5.88
C PRO A 254 -30.27 -4.27 4.34
N TYR A 255 -29.47 -3.42 3.67
CA TYR A 255 -29.58 -3.16 2.24
C TYR A 255 -28.38 -3.73 1.48
N ALA A 256 -28.40 -5.04 1.26
CA ALA A 256 -27.31 -5.76 0.58
C ALA A 256 -27.02 -5.19 -0.81
N GLY A 257 -28.07 -4.81 -1.55
CA GLY A 257 -27.93 -4.27 -2.91
C GLY A 257 -27.06 -3.00 -3.00
N ILE A 258 -27.06 -2.16 -1.96
CA ILE A 258 -26.21 -0.96 -1.93
C ILE A 258 -24.73 -1.36 -1.79
N MET A 259 -24.41 -2.32 -0.91
CA MET A 259 -23.03 -2.77 -0.72
C MET A 259 -22.53 -3.63 -1.88
N LEU A 260 -23.41 -4.39 -2.52
CA LEU A 260 -23.13 -5.06 -3.78
C LEU A 260 -22.81 -4.02 -4.86
N TYR A 261 -23.65 -2.98 -5.02
CA TYR A 261 -23.40 -1.88 -5.95
C TYR A 261 -22.04 -1.24 -5.70
N THR A 262 -21.75 -0.86 -4.45
CA THR A 262 -20.48 -0.21 -4.11
C THR A 262 -19.30 -1.12 -4.42
N THR A 263 -19.39 -2.41 -4.11
CA THR A 263 -18.32 -3.37 -4.40
C THR A 263 -18.05 -3.47 -5.91
N LEU A 264 -19.11 -3.54 -6.73
CA LEU A 264 -18.99 -3.58 -8.19
C LEU A 264 -18.45 -2.27 -8.77
N HIS A 265 -18.89 -1.13 -8.25
CA HIS A 265 -18.45 0.22 -8.65
C HIS A 265 -16.95 0.40 -8.38
N GLU A 266 -16.51 0.13 -7.15
CA GLU A 266 -15.09 0.21 -6.78
C GLU A 266 -14.25 -0.84 -7.52
N GLY A 267 -14.79 -2.06 -7.70
CA GLY A 267 -14.16 -3.11 -8.50
C GLY A 267 -13.94 -2.70 -9.96
N ARG A 268 -14.87 -1.93 -10.53
CA ARG A 268 -14.75 -1.42 -11.91
C ARG A 268 -13.68 -0.34 -12.02
N HIS A 269 -13.56 0.54 -11.03
CA HIS A 269 -12.43 1.49 -11.00
C HIS A 269 -11.07 0.79 -10.99
N ILE A 270 -10.94 -0.29 -10.24
CA ILE A 270 -9.71 -1.11 -10.25
C ILE A 270 -9.46 -1.69 -11.64
N THR A 271 -10.49 -2.19 -12.34
CA THR A 271 -10.37 -2.66 -13.73
C THR A 271 -9.90 -1.55 -14.68
N GLN A 272 -10.48 -0.35 -14.57
CA GLN A 272 -10.11 0.79 -15.41
C GLN A 272 -8.64 1.17 -15.19
N GLU A 273 -8.18 1.25 -13.94
CA GLU A 273 -6.79 1.54 -13.62
C GLU A 273 -5.84 0.43 -14.09
N TYR A 274 -6.20 -0.84 -13.87
CA TYR A 274 -5.41 -1.99 -14.32
C TYR A 274 -5.26 -2.00 -15.85
N LEU A 275 -6.34 -1.73 -16.59
CA LEU A 275 -6.32 -1.61 -18.04
C LEU A 275 -5.34 -0.52 -18.49
N ILE A 276 -5.41 0.67 -17.90
CA ILE A 276 -4.53 1.79 -18.27
C ILE A 276 -3.07 1.45 -17.98
N GLN A 277 -2.77 0.81 -16.84
CA GLN A 277 -1.40 0.46 -16.47
C GLN A 277 -0.83 -0.69 -17.31
N SER A 278 -1.68 -1.53 -17.90
CA SER A 278 -1.26 -2.64 -18.76
C SER A 278 -0.87 -2.22 -20.18
N ILE A 279 -1.22 -1.00 -20.61
CA ILE A 279 -0.98 -0.50 -21.96
C ILE A 279 0.32 0.32 -22.00
N ASP A 280 1.21 0.00 -22.94
CA ASP A 280 2.34 0.87 -23.27
C ASP A 280 1.87 2.04 -24.15
N TRP A 281 1.53 3.14 -23.47
CA TRP A 281 1.08 4.38 -24.08
C TRP A 281 2.13 5.08 -24.94
N THR A 282 3.41 4.68 -24.91
CA THR A 282 4.44 5.30 -25.77
C THR A 282 4.37 4.81 -27.22
N THR A 283 3.65 3.71 -27.47
CA THR A 283 3.56 3.11 -28.79
C THR A 283 2.63 3.89 -29.73
N PRO A 284 2.94 3.98 -31.04
CA PRO A 284 2.02 4.57 -32.01
C PRO A 284 0.65 3.90 -32.05
N PHE A 285 0.61 2.59 -31.79
CA PHE A 285 -0.64 1.82 -31.71
C PHE A 285 -1.53 2.31 -30.57
N ALA A 286 -0.98 2.49 -29.37
CA ALA A 286 -1.75 3.01 -28.22
C ALA A 286 -2.31 4.41 -28.47
N GLN A 287 -1.58 5.23 -29.22
CA GLN A 287 -1.97 6.60 -29.54
C GLN A 287 -3.05 6.70 -30.63
N THR A 288 -3.06 5.78 -31.60
CA THR A 288 -3.88 5.94 -32.82
C THR A 288 -4.95 4.87 -33.01
N SER A 289 -4.82 3.70 -32.38
CA SER A 289 -5.75 2.59 -32.60
C SER A 289 -7.16 2.93 -32.09
N LYS A 290 -8.16 2.76 -32.94
CA LYS A 290 -9.58 2.89 -32.55
C LYS A 290 -9.99 1.89 -31.47
N SER A 291 -9.37 0.70 -31.42
CA SER A 291 -9.68 -0.31 -30.39
C SER A 291 -9.33 0.14 -28.97
N LEU A 292 -8.47 1.16 -28.83
CA LEU A 292 -8.05 1.72 -27.53
C LEU A 292 -8.67 3.09 -27.24
N GLU A 293 -9.70 3.50 -27.99
CA GLU A 293 -10.34 4.81 -27.77
C GLU A 293 -10.95 4.93 -26.37
N HIS A 294 -11.65 3.90 -25.91
CA HIS A 294 -12.23 3.86 -24.57
C HIS A 294 -11.14 3.96 -23.49
N ALA A 295 -10.07 3.17 -23.61
CA ALA A 295 -8.94 3.21 -22.68
C ALA A 295 -8.25 4.58 -22.64
N ARG A 296 -8.13 5.28 -23.78
CA ARG A 296 -7.61 6.65 -23.82
C ARG A 296 -8.50 7.64 -23.08
N LYS A 297 -9.83 7.56 -23.26
CA LYS A 297 -10.79 8.43 -22.55
C LYS A 297 -10.74 8.20 -21.04
N LEU A 298 -10.64 6.94 -20.61
CA LEU A 298 -10.42 6.59 -19.20
C LEU A 298 -9.12 7.20 -18.68
N LYS A 299 -8.01 7.01 -19.40
CA LYS A 299 -6.70 7.58 -19.02
C LYS A 299 -6.75 9.09 -18.86
N GLU A 300 -7.27 9.80 -19.85
CA GLU A 300 -7.39 11.26 -19.82
C GLU A 300 -8.24 11.74 -18.63
N ASN A 301 -9.36 11.05 -18.36
CA ASN A 301 -10.21 11.42 -17.24
C ASN A 301 -9.57 11.10 -15.88
N ILE A 302 -8.85 9.99 -15.73
CA ILE A 302 -8.14 9.64 -14.49
C ILE A 302 -6.97 10.61 -14.23
N GLU A 303 -6.22 11.02 -15.26
CA GLU A 303 -5.14 12.00 -15.11
C GLU A 303 -5.65 13.40 -14.74
N ASN A 304 -6.87 13.73 -15.15
CA ASN A 304 -7.54 15.01 -14.86
C ASN A 304 -8.73 14.83 -13.92
N TYR A 305 -8.63 13.86 -12.99
CA TYR A 305 -9.75 13.47 -12.15
C TYR A 305 -10.23 14.63 -11.27
N TYR A 306 -11.52 14.88 -11.33
CA TYR A 306 -12.20 15.85 -10.49
C TYR A 306 -12.57 15.18 -9.17
N ASN A 307 -11.86 15.56 -8.10
CA ASN A 307 -12.13 15.04 -6.77
C ASN A 307 -13.24 15.86 -6.08
N TYR A 308 -14.35 15.19 -5.73
CA TYR A 308 -15.49 15.79 -5.02
C TYR A 308 -15.06 16.55 -3.75
N ASP A 309 -14.17 15.94 -2.96
CA ASP A 309 -13.69 16.45 -1.67
C ASP A 309 -12.86 17.74 -1.78
N LEU A 310 -12.30 18.04 -2.97
CA LEU A 310 -11.36 19.16 -3.17
C LEU A 310 -12.01 20.40 -3.79
N PHE A 311 -13.20 20.29 -4.40
CA PHE A 311 -13.71 21.31 -5.31
C PHE A 311 -15.15 21.76 -5.02
N ASN A 312 -15.49 21.97 -3.74
CA ASN A 312 -16.76 22.55 -3.27
C ASN A 312 -18.01 21.71 -3.54
N ASP A 313 -17.93 20.39 -3.34
CA ASP A 313 -19.11 19.51 -3.32
C ASP A 313 -19.96 19.52 -4.62
N ASP A 314 -19.39 19.82 -5.80
CA ASP A 314 -20.11 19.67 -7.07
C ASP A 314 -20.24 18.19 -7.45
N ILE A 315 -21.19 17.53 -6.79
CA ILE A 315 -21.50 16.11 -6.98
C ILE A 315 -21.95 15.82 -8.41
N VAL A 316 -22.54 16.81 -9.10
CA VAL A 316 -23.02 16.65 -10.47
C VAL A 316 -21.82 16.55 -11.41
N ARG A 317 -20.84 17.44 -11.28
CA ARG A 317 -19.60 17.34 -12.05
C ARG A 317 -18.83 16.07 -11.76
N TYR A 318 -18.73 15.68 -10.48
CA TYR A 318 -18.08 14.44 -10.08
C TYR A 318 -18.72 13.22 -10.75
N ARG A 319 -20.05 13.06 -10.64
CA ARG A 319 -20.78 11.88 -11.16
C ARG A 319 -20.83 11.81 -12.69
N ASN A 320 -20.69 12.95 -13.37
CA ASN A 320 -20.68 13.01 -14.83
C ASN A 320 -19.28 12.79 -15.45
N GLN A 321 -18.28 12.46 -14.63
CA GLN A 321 -16.98 12.04 -15.14
C GLN A 321 -17.10 10.72 -15.90
N TYR A 322 -16.33 10.58 -16.98
CA TYR A 322 -16.37 9.40 -17.84
C TYR A 322 -16.09 8.10 -17.07
N VAL A 323 -15.13 8.14 -16.15
CA VAL A 323 -14.73 7.02 -15.29
C VAL A 323 -15.84 6.60 -14.31
N GLU A 324 -16.59 7.58 -13.78
CA GLU A 324 -17.71 7.35 -12.87
C GLU A 324 -18.94 6.83 -13.60
N LEU A 325 -19.22 7.33 -14.81
CA LEU A 325 -20.33 6.85 -15.65
C LEU A 325 -20.11 5.40 -16.12
N ASP A 326 -18.88 5.04 -16.48
CA ASP A 326 -18.53 3.65 -16.82
C ASP A 326 -18.67 2.72 -15.59
N ALA A 327 -18.19 3.16 -14.42
CA ALA A 327 -18.32 2.40 -13.17
C ALA A 327 -19.78 2.22 -12.74
N ASP A 328 -20.58 3.28 -12.78
CA ASP A 328 -22.01 3.28 -12.45
C ASP A 328 -22.83 2.41 -13.42
N GLY A 329 -22.57 2.53 -14.72
CA GLY A 329 -23.21 1.71 -15.75
C GLY A 329 -22.93 0.22 -15.55
N PHE A 330 -21.64 -0.14 -15.39
CA PHE A 330 -21.22 -1.52 -15.11
C PHE A 330 -21.87 -2.08 -13.84
N ALA A 331 -21.86 -1.32 -12.74
CA ALA A 331 -22.41 -1.77 -11.47
C ALA A 331 -23.93 -2.00 -11.57
N LYS A 332 -24.67 -1.08 -12.20
CA LYS A 332 -26.13 -1.23 -12.41
C LYS A 332 -26.46 -2.45 -13.25
N GLU A 333 -25.80 -2.64 -14.38
CA GLU A 333 -26.04 -3.78 -15.27
C GLU A 333 -25.72 -5.10 -14.55
N THR A 334 -24.59 -5.14 -13.84
CA THR A 334 -24.13 -6.37 -13.18
C THR A 334 -25.03 -6.75 -12.01
N ILE A 335 -25.52 -5.80 -11.21
CA ILE A 335 -26.49 -6.08 -10.14
C ILE A 335 -27.73 -6.79 -10.67
N LEU A 336 -28.28 -6.33 -11.80
CA LEU A 336 -29.47 -6.96 -12.39
C LEU A 336 -29.22 -8.43 -12.74
N ILE A 337 -27.99 -8.78 -13.14
CA ILE A 337 -27.60 -10.18 -13.35
C ILE A 337 -27.62 -10.93 -12.03
N TYR A 338 -26.95 -10.45 -10.97
CA TYR A 338 -26.95 -11.13 -9.67
C TYR A 338 -28.36 -11.28 -9.10
N GLN A 339 -29.17 -10.21 -9.15
CA GLN A 339 -30.57 -10.22 -8.70
C GLN A 339 -31.41 -11.25 -9.44
N LYS A 340 -31.28 -11.34 -10.77
CA LYS A 340 -31.99 -12.35 -11.57
C LYS A 340 -31.75 -13.77 -11.04
N TYR A 341 -30.53 -14.11 -10.64
CA TYR A 341 -30.24 -15.45 -10.11
C TYR A 341 -30.62 -15.63 -8.64
N ILE A 342 -30.58 -14.55 -7.85
CA ILE A 342 -30.99 -14.60 -6.43
C ILE A 342 -32.52 -14.72 -6.32
N ASP A 343 -33.27 -13.97 -7.14
CA ASP A 343 -34.73 -13.89 -7.10
C ASP A 343 -35.41 -15.09 -7.81
N ASN A 344 -34.91 -15.55 -8.97
CA ASN A 344 -35.57 -16.58 -9.79
C ASN A 344 -35.56 -17.99 -9.17
N LEU A 345 -34.93 -18.21 -8.01
CA LEU A 345 -34.93 -19.50 -7.33
C LEU A 345 -36.04 -19.64 -6.28
N PHE A 346 -36.80 -18.59 -6.02
CA PHE A 346 -37.99 -18.66 -5.17
C PHE A 346 -39.23 -19.16 -5.92
N GLU A 347 -39.21 -19.21 -7.26
CA GLU A 347 -40.26 -19.85 -8.06
C GLU A 347 -39.97 -21.34 -8.34
N ASP A 348 -38.70 -21.75 -8.48
CA ASP A 348 -38.33 -23.13 -8.86
C ASP A 348 -37.96 -24.07 -7.71
N ALA A 349 -38.00 -23.63 -6.44
CA ALA A 349 -37.77 -24.52 -5.29
C ALA A 349 -38.88 -25.57 -5.04
N GLY A 350 -39.85 -25.70 -5.95
CA GLY A 350 -40.92 -26.70 -5.92
C GLY A 350 -40.75 -27.88 -6.90
N THR A 351 -39.74 -27.89 -7.77
CA THR A 351 -39.56 -28.96 -8.75
C THR A 351 -38.10 -29.41 -8.81
N GLU A 352 -37.87 -30.69 -8.45
CA GLU A 352 -36.58 -31.35 -8.65
C GLU A 352 -36.17 -31.25 -10.14
N PRO A 353 -34.89 -30.95 -10.44
CA PRO A 353 -34.42 -30.91 -11.81
C PRO A 353 -34.47 -32.32 -12.42
N THR A 354 -35.29 -32.50 -13.45
CA THR A 354 -35.31 -33.74 -14.24
C THR A 354 -34.00 -33.89 -15.02
N PRO A 355 -33.39 -35.08 -15.02
CA PRO A 355 -32.16 -35.33 -15.77
C PRO A 355 -32.49 -35.33 -17.27
N GLY A 356 -32.18 -34.24 -17.96
CA GLY A 356 -32.45 -34.11 -19.39
C GLY A 356 -32.12 -32.75 -20.00
N ASP A 357 -32.09 -31.68 -19.21
CA ASP A 357 -31.87 -30.34 -19.76
C ASP A 357 -30.38 -29.98 -19.74
N ASN A 358 -29.71 -30.27 -20.85
CA ASN A 358 -28.42 -29.67 -21.21
C ASN A 358 -28.65 -28.26 -21.81
N PRO A 359 -27.71 -27.31 -21.58
CA PRO A 359 -27.64 -26.09 -22.39
C PRO A 359 -27.24 -26.35 -23.85
#